data_AF-Q080W9-F1
#
_entry.id   AF-Q080W9-F1
#
_cell.length_a   1.000
_cell.length_b   1.000
_cell.length_c   1.000
_cell.angle_alpha   90.00
_cell.angle_beta   90.00
_cell.angle_gamma   90.00
#
_symmetry.space_group_name_H-M   'P 1'
#
loop_
_entity.id
_entity.type
_entity.pdbx_description
1 polymer ?
#
loop_
_entity_poly.entity_id
_entity_poly.type
_entity_poly.pdbx_seq_one_letter_code
_entity_poly.pdbx_strand_id
1 'polypeptide(L)'
;MFFFALFVIFRPSPVIESEPPFIELSMAANKLKRSVLCINGVTNDRHFDKTCFAFMAFTRGNICLAINLITKCHECSSVFNLSHYFYSFFCGDSSVSESDYLDIANQLGCKVAAIKAVADVESSGDAFFSNGKPKILFEAHIFARLTNHKYDQSHPSVSSRTWNRSLYTGGSQEYARLEIAMSLDTSEALKSTSWGRFQIMGFNYSESGFTSVEAFVKAMFSSERKQLDAFVSFVKNKGLEKYLITLDWASFAKGYNGSQYEQNKYDIKLHKAFEKYDKK
;
A
#
# COMPACT_ATOMS: atom_id res chain seq x y z
N MET A 1 27.93 -33.85 -9.43
CA MET A 1 26.56 -34.07 -8.95
C MET A 1 26.60 -33.98 -7.43
N PHE A 2 26.18 -32.86 -6.85
CA PHE A 2 26.01 -32.70 -5.40
C PHE A 2 24.68 -31.99 -5.20
N PHE A 3 23.75 -32.68 -4.55
CA PHE A 3 22.49 -32.10 -4.06
C PHE A 3 22.74 -31.59 -2.65
N PHE A 4 22.34 -30.36 -2.37
CA PHE A 4 22.14 -29.88 -1.00
C PHE A 4 20.66 -29.58 -0.81
N ALA A 5 20.02 -30.27 0.14
CA ALA A 5 18.67 -30.00 0.58
C ALA A 5 18.69 -28.95 1.69
N LEU A 6 17.84 -27.94 1.60
CA LEU A 6 17.58 -26.99 2.67
C LEU A 6 16.61 -27.65 3.66
N PHE A 7 17.07 -27.98 4.87
CA PHE A 7 16.19 -28.41 5.96
C PHE A 7 15.68 -27.16 6.68
N VAL A 8 14.37 -26.91 6.61
CA VAL A 8 13.70 -25.97 7.50
C VAL A 8 13.45 -26.69 8.82
N ILE A 9 14.18 -26.33 9.87
CA ILE A 9 13.99 -26.89 11.21
C ILE A 9 12.94 -26.05 11.92
N PHE A 10 11.72 -26.58 12.05
CA PHE A 10 10.72 -26.02 12.96
C PHE A 10 11.07 -26.44 14.38
N ARG A 11 11.47 -25.47 15.23
CA ARG A 11 11.54 -25.72 16.66
C ARG A 11 10.18 -25.33 17.28
N PRO A 12 9.45 -26.26 17.90
CA PRO A 12 8.32 -25.87 18.74
C PRO A 12 8.88 -25.14 19.96
N SER A 13 8.49 -23.88 20.15
CA SER A 13 8.65 -23.22 21.44
C SER A 13 7.67 -23.86 22.44
N PRO A 14 8.08 -24.10 23.70
CA PRO A 14 7.18 -24.62 24.72
C PRO A 14 6.03 -23.62 24.92
N VAL A 15 4.82 -24.17 24.88
CA VAL A 15 3.54 -23.49 24.98
C VAL A 15 3.48 -22.68 26.28
N ILE A 16 3.35 -21.35 26.15
CA ILE A 16 2.72 -20.52 27.17
C ILE A 16 1.43 -20.03 26.52
N GLU A 17 0.29 -20.47 27.06
CA GLU A 17 -1.04 -20.13 26.58
C GLU A 17 -1.28 -18.61 26.75
N SER A 18 -1.16 -17.84 25.67
CA SER A 18 -1.90 -16.58 25.43
C SER A 18 -1.50 -15.79 24.17
N GLU A 19 -0.55 -16.25 23.34
CA GLU A 19 -0.23 -15.56 22.07
C GLU A 19 -0.32 -16.47 20.83
N PRO A 20 -0.74 -15.96 19.66
CA PRO A 20 -0.70 -16.72 18.42
C PRO A 20 0.75 -17.06 18.02
N PRO A 21 1.00 -18.21 17.37
CA PRO A 21 2.35 -18.67 17.06
C PRO A 21 3.07 -17.73 16.10
N PHE A 22 4.21 -17.21 16.53
CA PHE A 22 5.13 -16.42 15.71
C PHE A 22 6.09 -17.36 14.95
N ILE A 23 6.20 -17.19 13.63
CA ILE A 23 7.14 -17.96 12.79
C ILE A 23 8.33 -17.06 12.48
N GLU A 24 9.51 -17.39 13.03
CA GLU A 24 10.75 -16.69 12.72
C GLU A 24 11.47 -17.40 11.56
N LEU A 25 11.70 -16.69 10.45
CA LEU A 25 12.42 -17.17 9.27
C LEU A 25 13.81 -16.55 9.24
N SER A 26 14.87 -17.33 9.50
CA SER A 26 16.24 -16.90 9.24
C SER A 26 16.73 -17.47 7.89
N MET A 27 17.32 -16.62 7.05
CA MET A 27 17.86 -17.01 5.74
C MET A 27 19.37 -16.75 5.70
N ALA A 28 20.15 -17.79 5.44
CA ALA A 28 21.55 -17.66 5.01
C ALA A 28 21.58 -17.82 3.47
N ALA A 29 21.92 -16.75 2.75
CA ALA A 29 21.90 -16.74 1.29
C ALA A 29 23.22 -17.26 0.70
N ASN A 30 23.16 -18.28 -0.16
CA ASN A 30 24.23 -18.59 -1.11
C ASN A 30 23.65 -18.95 -2.49
N LYS A 31 24.36 -18.50 -3.54
CA LYS A 31 23.94 -18.42 -4.96
C LYS A 31 23.25 -19.68 -5.49
N LEU A 32 22.02 -19.53 -6.00
CA LEU A 32 21.32 -20.53 -6.81
C LEU A 32 20.91 -19.94 -8.18
N LYS A 33 21.09 -20.72 -9.26
CA LYS A 33 20.56 -20.44 -10.60
C LYS A 33 19.40 -21.41 -10.87
N ARG A 34 18.18 -20.86 -10.96
CA ARG A 34 16.91 -21.45 -11.41
C ARG A 34 16.52 -22.79 -10.76
N SER A 35 15.62 -22.72 -9.78
CA SER A 35 14.80 -23.86 -9.32
C SER A 35 13.46 -23.34 -8.80
N VAL A 36 12.36 -24.02 -9.13
CA VAL A 36 11.08 -23.87 -8.41
C VAL A 36 11.12 -24.87 -7.26
N LEU A 37 10.90 -24.42 -6.01
CA LEU A 37 10.84 -25.29 -4.84
C LEU A 37 9.38 -25.41 -4.38
N CYS A 38 8.87 -26.64 -4.31
CA CYS A 38 7.55 -26.95 -3.78
C CYS A 38 7.73 -27.49 -2.35
N ILE A 39 7.14 -26.83 -1.35
CA ILE A 39 7.23 -27.27 0.06
C ILE A 39 5.85 -27.75 0.49
N ASN A 40 5.72 -29.04 0.83
CA ASN A 40 4.53 -29.59 1.48
C ASN A 40 4.73 -29.53 3.00
N GLY A 41 3.89 -28.79 3.71
CA GLY A 41 3.81 -28.80 5.17
C GLY A 41 2.48 -29.34 5.64
N VAL A 42 2.49 -30.36 6.50
CA VAL A 42 1.31 -30.87 7.22
C VAL A 42 1.42 -30.40 8.66
N THR A 43 0.43 -29.67 9.17
CA THR A 43 0.34 -29.34 10.60
C THR A 43 -0.67 -30.26 11.26
N ASN A 44 -0.24 -31.00 12.29
CA ASN A 44 -1.07 -31.95 13.00
C ASN A 44 -1.96 -31.22 14.02
N ASP A 45 -3.16 -30.82 13.60
CA ASP A 45 -4.23 -30.37 14.49
C ASP A 45 -5.43 -31.28 14.25
N ARG A 46 -5.89 -31.99 15.29
CA ARG A 46 -6.78 -33.18 15.16
C ARG A 46 -8.16 -32.92 14.57
N HIS A 47 -8.48 -31.70 14.12
CA HIS A 47 -9.74 -31.33 13.48
C HIS A 47 -9.58 -30.68 12.09
N PHE A 48 -8.36 -30.43 11.60
CA PHE A 48 -8.12 -29.83 10.28
C PHE A 48 -6.83 -30.35 9.63
N ASP A 49 -6.94 -31.02 8.47
CA ASP A 49 -5.79 -31.27 7.60
C ASP A 49 -5.48 -29.98 6.81
N LYS A 50 -4.49 -29.22 7.27
CA LYS A 50 -3.97 -28.06 6.52
C LYS A 50 -2.89 -28.55 5.55
N THR A 51 -3.20 -28.54 4.26
CA THR A 51 -2.17 -28.68 3.21
C THR A 51 -1.80 -27.28 2.71
N CYS A 52 -0.67 -26.76 3.15
CA CYS A 52 -0.13 -25.49 2.64
C CYS A 52 0.66 -25.76 1.36
N PHE A 53 0.27 -25.12 0.24
CA PHE A 53 1.11 -25.05 -0.96
C PHE A 53 1.79 -23.68 -1.00
N ALA A 54 3.10 -23.66 -0.74
CA ALA A 54 3.94 -22.49 -0.97
C ALA A 54 4.74 -22.69 -2.26
N PHE A 55 4.59 -21.77 -3.22
CA PHE A 55 5.40 -21.73 -4.43
C PHE A 55 6.48 -20.65 -4.27
N MET A 56 7.75 -21.05 -4.33
CA MET A 56 8.89 -20.13 -4.48
C MET A 56 9.35 -20.10 -5.93
N ALA A 57 9.26 -18.94 -6.57
CA ALA A 57 9.83 -18.70 -7.90
C ALA A 57 11.09 -17.82 -7.78
N PHE A 58 12.20 -18.30 -8.36
CA PHE A 58 13.46 -17.55 -8.45
C PHE A 58 13.69 -17.04 -9.88
N THR A 59 13.55 -15.74 -10.10
CA THR A 59 14.08 -15.06 -11.30
C THR A 59 15.34 -14.29 -10.92
N ARG A 60 16.31 -14.18 -11.83
CA ARG A 60 17.60 -13.51 -11.58
C ARG A 60 17.37 -12.13 -10.93
N GLY A 61 17.65 -12.02 -9.63
CA GLY A 61 17.53 -10.79 -8.85
C GLY A 61 16.61 -10.86 -7.64
N ASN A 62 15.46 -11.56 -7.70
CA ASN A 62 14.39 -11.40 -6.70
C ASN A 62 13.76 -12.74 -6.26
N ILE A 63 13.43 -12.84 -4.97
CA ILE A 63 12.66 -13.94 -4.36
C ILE A 63 11.20 -13.51 -4.29
N CYS A 64 10.29 -14.27 -4.90
CA CYS A 64 8.85 -14.09 -4.72
C CYS A 64 8.28 -15.32 -4.01
N LEU A 65 7.60 -15.11 -2.88
CA LEU A 65 6.87 -16.14 -2.15
C LEU A 65 5.37 -15.97 -2.41
N ALA A 66 4.72 -16.95 -3.02
CA ALA A 66 3.26 -17.02 -3.08
C ALA A 66 2.78 -18.13 -2.15
N ILE A 67 2.00 -17.79 -1.12
CA ILE A 67 1.37 -18.75 -0.21
C ILE A 67 -0.11 -18.84 -0.59
N ASN A 68 -0.54 -19.99 -1.10
CA ASN A 68 -1.97 -20.32 -1.22
C ASN A 68 -2.32 -21.28 -0.07
N LEU A 69 -3.16 -20.81 0.86
CA LEU A 69 -3.74 -21.63 1.92
C LEU A 69 -5.06 -22.23 1.43
N ILE A 70 -5.08 -23.55 1.19
CA ILE A 70 -6.31 -24.30 0.92
C ILE A 70 -6.62 -25.11 2.18
N THR A 71 -7.75 -24.81 2.85
CA THR A 71 -8.25 -25.60 3.97
C THR A 71 -9.43 -26.47 3.51
N LYS A 72 -9.37 -27.77 3.77
CA LYS A 72 -10.46 -28.71 3.49
C LYS A 72 -10.99 -29.25 4.84
N CYS A 73 -12.27 -29.00 5.13
CA CYS A 73 -12.93 -29.58 6.30
C CYS A 73 -13.43 -30.99 5.93
N HIS A 74 -13.14 -31.99 6.76
CA HIS A 74 -13.51 -33.39 6.47
C HIS A 74 -14.96 -33.75 6.84
N GLU A 75 -15.64 -32.93 7.66
CA GLU A 75 -17.02 -33.21 8.10
C GLU A 75 -18.09 -32.55 7.23
N CYS A 76 -17.74 -31.50 6.50
CA CYS A 76 -18.63 -30.84 5.56
C CYS A 76 -17.85 -30.73 4.25
N SER A 77 -18.31 -31.37 3.17
CA SER A 77 -17.62 -31.41 1.86
C SER A 77 -17.51 -30.04 1.16
N SER A 78 -17.62 -28.93 1.89
CA SER A 78 -17.38 -27.57 1.45
C SER A 78 -15.89 -27.26 1.35
N VAL A 79 -15.43 -26.92 0.16
CA VAL A 79 -14.14 -26.24 -0.06
C VAL A 79 -14.32 -24.78 0.37
N PHE A 80 -13.64 -24.36 1.44
CA PHE A 80 -13.56 -22.94 1.77
C PHE A 80 -12.51 -22.30 0.86
N ASN A 81 -12.99 -21.58 -0.15
CA ASN A 81 -12.13 -20.70 -0.93
C ASN A 81 -11.86 -19.47 -0.08
N LEU A 82 -10.77 -19.47 0.68
CA LEU A 82 -10.26 -18.26 1.33
C LEU A 82 -9.79 -17.32 0.21
N SER A 83 -10.71 -16.48 -0.26
CA SER A 83 -10.48 -15.53 -1.33
C SER A 83 -9.26 -14.66 -1.01
N HIS A 84 -8.23 -14.79 -1.85
CA HIS A 84 -7.33 -13.72 -2.26
C HIS A 84 -6.63 -12.92 -1.13
N TYR A 85 -5.79 -13.57 -0.32
CA TYR A 85 -4.68 -12.86 0.31
C TYR A 85 -3.47 -12.87 -0.62
N PHE A 86 -3.41 -11.90 -1.53
CA PHE A 86 -2.22 -11.63 -2.35
C PHE A 86 -1.12 -11.02 -1.47
N TYR A 87 -0.28 -11.85 -0.85
CA TYR A 87 1.02 -11.39 -0.38
C TYR A 87 2.02 -11.53 -1.51
N SER A 88 2.12 -10.49 -2.34
CA SER A 88 3.24 -10.39 -3.28
C SER A 88 4.38 -9.68 -2.56
N PHE A 89 5.38 -10.45 -2.11
CA PHE A 89 6.64 -9.88 -1.62
C PHE A 89 7.47 -9.45 -2.83
N PHE A 90 7.38 -8.18 -3.22
CA PHE A 90 8.18 -7.60 -4.29
C PHE A 90 9.41 -6.92 -3.70
N CYS A 91 10.58 -7.55 -3.88
CA CYS A 91 11.87 -6.85 -3.81
C CYS A 91 12.12 -6.15 -5.16
N GLY A 92 11.34 -5.12 -5.49
CA GLY A 92 11.80 -4.12 -6.47
C GLY A 92 12.69 -3.13 -5.73
N ASP A 93 13.79 -2.69 -6.34
CA ASP A 93 14.56 -1.56 -5.81
C ASP A 93 13.59 -0.39 -5.59
N SER A 94 13.28 -0.16 -4.32
CA SER A 94 12.03 0.47 -3.91
C SER A 94 12.17 1.96 -3.70
N SER A 95 13.35 2.56 -3.84
CA SER A 95 13.51 4.01 -3.65
C SER A 95 13.50 4.74 -4.99
N VAL A 96 12.70 5.81 -5.09
CA VAL A 96 12.79 6.77 -6.20
C VAL A 96 14.19 7.36 -6.27
N SER A 97 14.79 7.31 -7.46
CA SER A 97 16.09 7.94 -7.72
C SER A 97 15.94 9.41 -8.13
N GLU A 98 17.05 10.14 -8.15
CA GLU A 98 17.08 11.51 -8.69
C GLU A 98 16.71 11.56 -10.18
N SER A 99 17.08 10.54 -10.96
CA SER A 99 16.72 10.47 -12.38
C SER A 99 15.22 10.26 -12.56
N ASP A 100 14.57 9.49 -11.69
CA ASP A 100 13.11 9.34 -11.71
C ASP A 100 12.42 10.69 -11.50
N TYR A 101 12.88 11.49 -10.54
CA TYR A 101 12.36 12.85 -10.32
C TYR A 101 12.59 13.76 -11.52
N LEU A 102 13.76 13.69 -12.15
CA LEU A 102 14.08 14.46 -13.35
C LEU A 102 13.16 14.09 -14.52
N ASP A 103 12.96 12.79 -14.74
CA ASP A 103 12.10 12.29 -15.81
C ASP A 103 10.66 12.80 -15.67
N ILE A 104 10.09 12.75 -14.47
CA ILE A 104 8.73 13.23 -14.24
C ILE A 104 8.63 14.75 -14.24
N ALA A 105 9.67 15.47 -13.81
CA ALA A 105 9.76 16.92 -13.93
C ALA A 105 9.72 17.35 -15.40
N ASN A 106 10.47 16.65 -16.26
CA ASN A 106 10.42 16.85 -17.71
C ASN A 106 9.03 16.56 -18.28
N GLN A 107 8.37 15.49 -17.81
CA GLN A 107 7.01 15.15 -18.26
C GLN A 107 5.94 16.18 -17.86
N LEU A 108 6.11 16.85 -16.71
CA LEU A 108 5.20 17.88 -16.20
C LEU A 108 5.62 19.30 -16.60
N GLY A 109 6.82 19.47 -17.16
CA GLY A 109 7.40 20.78 -17.51
C GLY A 109 7.75 21.66 -16.31
N CYS A 110 7.88 21.07 -15.11
CA CYS A 110 8.11 21.81 -13.87
C CYS A 110 9.50 21.52 -13.27
N LYS A 111 9.85 22.21 -12.19
CA LYS A 111 11.10 21.99 -11.47
C LYS A 111 11.05 20.68 -10.67
N VAL A 112 12.16 19.93 -10.63
CA VAL A 112 12.33 18.77 -9.73
C VAL A 112 12.00 19.11 -8.27
N ALA A 113 12.43 20.29 -7.82
CA ALA A 113 12.14 20.78 -6.47
C ALA A 113 10.64 20.89 -6.16
N ALA A 114 9.80 21.20 -7.17
CA ALA A 114 8.35 21.27 -6.99
C ALA A 114 7.76 19.89 -6.69
N ILE A 115 8.23 18.85 -7.37
CA ILE A 115 7.72 17.49 -7.15
C ILE A 115 8.18 16.94 -5.81
N LYS A 116 9.44 17.20 -5.43
CA LYS A 116 9.96 16.85 -4.10
C LYS A 116 9.22 17.58 -2.98
N ALA A 117 8.83 18.84 -3.21
CA ALA A 117 8.03 19.61 -2.25
C ALA A 117 6.69 18.93 -1.98
N VAL A 118 5.99 18.48 -3.03
CA VAL A 118 4.72 17.75 -2.87
C VAL A 118 4.94 16.46 -2.09
N ALA A 119 5.94 15.64 -2.47
CA ALA A 119 6.24 14.40 -1.76
C ALA A 119 6.59 14.61 -0.27
N ASP A 120 7.33 15.68 0.06
CA ASP A 120 7.69 16.03 1.45
C ASP A 120 6.45 16.44 2.27
N VAL A 121 5.57 17.27 1.69
CA VAL A 121 4.36 17.71 2.38
C VAL A 121 3.35 16.59 2.58
N GLU A 122 3.20 15.69 1.62
CA GLU A 122 2.18 14.64 1.67
C GLU A 122 2.60 13.45 2.56
N SER A 123 3.87 13.06 2.56
CA SER A 123 4.29 11.85 3.27
C SER A 123 5.64 11.93 3.98
N SER A 124 6.19 13.15 4.13
CA SER A 124 7.58 13.39 4.53
C SER A 124 8.58 12.69 3.61
N GLY A 125 8.16 12.40 2.37
CA GLY A 125 9.00 11.75 1.38
C GLY A 125 9.20 10.25 1.59
N ASP A 126 8.40 9.54 2.39
CA ASP A 126 8.40 8.07 2.33
C ASP A 126 7.13 7.54 1.69
N ALA A 127 7.27 6.49 0.89
CA ALA A 127 6.14 5.84 0.24
C ALA A 127 5.55 4.67 1.03
N PHE A 128 6.38 4.00 1.83
CA PHE A 128 6.09 2.74 2.48
C PHE A 128 6.35 2.85 3.99
N PHE A 129 5.61 2.08 4.77
CA PHE A 129 5.94 1.80 6.17
C PHE A 129 7.10 0.78 6.24
N SER A 130 7.68 0.61 7.43
CA SER A 130 8.77 -0.35 7.67
C SER A 130 8.38 -1.81 7.39
N ASN A 131 7.08 -2.13 7.39
CA ASN A 131 6.55 -3.45 7.04
C ASN A 131 6.34 -3.64 5.52
N GLY A 132 6.79 -2.70 4.68
CA GLY A 132 6.67 -2.77 3.22
C GLY A 132 5.29 -2.44 2.66
N LYS A 133 4.28 -2.15 3.50
CA LYS A 133 2.98 -1.68 3.02
C LYS A 133 3.04 -0.19 2.66
N PRO A 134 2.36 0.30 1.61
CA PRO A 134 2.28 1.73 1.30
C PRO A 134 1.77 2.52 2.50
N LYS A 135 2.27 3.75 2.68
CA LYS A 135 1.68 4.70 3.62
C LYS A 135 0.22 4.95 3.22
N ILE A 136 -0.69 4.89 4.19
CA ILE A 136 -2.10 5.16 3.96
C ILE A 136 -2.68 6.07 5.03
N LEU A 137 -3.79 6.73 4.69
CA LEU A 137 -4.72 7.31 5.64
C LEU A 137 -6.14 6.91 5.23
N PHE A 138 -6.88 6.27 6.13
CA PHE A 138 -8.25 5.86 5.87
C PHE A 138 -9.23 6.94 6.34
N GLU A 139 -10.10 7.39 5.44
CA GLU A 139 -11.03 8.50 5.65
C GLU A 139 -12.45 8.01 5.91
N ALA A 140 -12.78 7.78 7.18
CA ALA A 140 -14.09 7.27 7.61
C ALA A 140 -15.28 8.10 7.11
N HIS A 141 -15.09 9.41 6.95
CA HIS A 141 -16.13 10.31 6.46
C HIS A 141 -16.32 10.25 4.94
N ILE A 142 -15.28 9.89 4.20
CA ILE A 142 -15.36 9.60 2.77
C ILE A 142 -16.05 8.24 2.59
N PHE A 143 -15.71 7.24 3.40
CA PHE A 143 -16.34 5.92 3.37
C PHE A 143 -17.85 6.00 3.66
N ALA A 144 -18.22 6.76 4.69
CA ALA A 144 -19.62 7.06 4.98
C ALA A 144 -20.34 7.67 3.76
N ARG A 145 -19.75 8.70 3.14
CA ARG A 145 -20.34 9.34 1.97
C ARG A 145 -20.49 8.39 0.79
N LEU A 146 -19.44 7.62 0.46
CA LEU A 146 -19.42 6.72 -0.68
C LEU A 146 -20.37 5.52 -0.52
N THR A 147 -20.58 5.06 0.72
CA THR A 147 -21.54 4.00 1.05
C THR A 147 -22.95 4.52 1.33
N ASN A 148 -23.24 5.80 1.02
CA ASN A 148 -24.52 6.46 1.29
C ASN A 148 -24.96 6.33 2.76
N HIS A 149 -24.01 6.46 3.69
CA HIS A 149 -24.20 6.43 5.13
C HIS A 149 -24.74 5.10 5.66
N LYS A 150 -24.60 4.01 4.89
CA LYS A 150 -25.13 2.68 5.24
C LYS A 150 -24.56 2.14 6.56
N TYR A 151 -23.30 2.44 6.86
CA TYR A 151 -22.59 1.82 7.98
C TYR A 151 -22.42 2.72 9.21
N ASP A 152 -22.87 3.97 9.18
CA ASP A 152 -22.63 4.98 10.24
C ASP A 152 -23.03 4.52 11.65
N GLN A 153 -24.18 3.84 11.77
CA GLN A 153 -24.67 3.37 13.08
C GLN A 153 -23.96 2.08 13.53
N SER A 154 -23.77 1.15 12.60
CA SER A 154 -23.19 -0.18 12.89
C SER A 154 -21.68 -0.16 13.09
N HIS A 155 -20.97 0.77 12.44
CA HIS A 155 -19.50 0.80 12.38
C HIS A 155 -18.97 2.24 12.49
N PRO A 156 -19.28 2.98 13.56
CA PRO A 156 -18.91 4.40 13.72
C PRO A 156 -17.40 4.66 13.77
N SER A 157 -16.59 3.63 14.02
CA SER A 157 -15.11 3.72 13.98
C SER A 157 -14.56 3.88 12.55
N VAL A 158 -15.29 3.44 11.53
CA VAL A 158 -14.88 3.47 10.11
C VAL A 158 -15.88 4.15 9.19
N SER A 159 -17.05 4.54 9.68
CA SER A 159 -18.08 5.30 8.95
C SER A 159 -18.59 6.43 9.83
N SER A 160 -18.27 7.69 9.48
CA SER A 160 -18.68 8.88 10.26
C SER A 160 -19.25 9.96 9.35
N ARG A 161 -20.37 10.59 9.73
CA ARG A 161 -20.99 11.65 8.90
C ARG A 161 -20.12 12.89 8.73
N THR A 162 -19.31 13.19 9.73
CA THR A 162 -18.44 14.35 9.75
C THR A 162 -16.99 13.89 9.86
N TRP A 163 -16.08 14.74 9.38
CA TRP A 163 -14.66 14.56 9.63
C TRP A 163 -14.42 14.53 11.14
N ASN A 164 -13.77 13.47 11.62
CA ASN A 164 -13.50 13.28 13.03
C ASN A 164 -12.06 12.82 13.25
N ARG A 165 -11.23 13.73 13.78
CA ARG A 165 -9.82 13.48 14.05
C ARG A 165 -9.58 12.36 15.06
N SER A 166 -10.51 12.13 16.00
CA SER A 166 -10.28 11.12 17.05
C SER A 166 -10.34 9.68 16.54
N LEU A 167 -10.79 9.47 15.30
CA LEU A 167 -10.84 8.14 14.69
C LEU A 167 -9.51 7.70 14.10
N TYR A 168 -8.59 8.62 13.81
CA TYR A 168 -7.30 8.26 13.22
C TYR A 168 -6.40 7.62 14.28
N THR A 169 -5.86 6.47 13.91
CA THR A 169 -4.83 5.75 14.67
C THR A 169 -3.43 6.14 14.22
N GLY A 170 -3.28 6.46 12.93
CA GLY A 170 -2.03 6.91 12.33
C GLY A 170 -1.05 5.77 12.05
N GLY A 171 -0.10 6.05 11.14
CA GLY A 171 0.92 5.08 10.76
C GLY A 171 0.33 3.79 10.17
N SER A 172 1.01 2.67 10.40
CA SER A 172 0.60 1.37 9.87
C SER A 172 -0.69 0.82 10.49
N GLN A 173 -1.16 1.39 11.60
CA GLN A 173 -2.40 0.97 12.28
C GLN A 173 -3.65 1.34 11.48
N GLU A 174 -3.55 2.30 10.55
CA GLU A 174 -4.63 2.63 9.62
C GLU A 174 -5.08 1.43 8.77
N TYR A 175 -4.20 0.43 8.57
CA TYR A 175 -4.58 -0.81 7.88
C TYR A 175 -5.65 -1.60 8.63
N ALA A 176 -5.66 -1.60 9.97
CA ALA A 176 -6.70 -2.28 10.74
C ALA A 176 -8.08 -1.63 10.50
N ARG A 177 -8.12 -0.29 10.43
CA ARG A 177 -9.35 0.45 10.09
C ARG A 177 -9.81 0.16 8.66
N LEU A 178 -8.87 0.15 7.72
CA LEU A 178 -9.16 -0.20 6.34
C LEU A 178 -9.69 -1.64 6.20
N GLU A 179 -9.09 -2.62 6.89
CA GLU A 179 -9.52 -4.02 6.86
C GLU A 179 -10.96 -4.19 7.36
N ILE A 180 -11.35 -3.47 8.43
CA ILE A 180 -12.74 -3.41 8.90
C ILE A 180 -13.65 -2.86 7.79
N ALA A 181 -13.30 -1.71 7.19
CA ALA A 181 -14.12 -1.11 6.14
C ALA A 181 -14.22 -2.02 4.89
N MET A 182 -13.13 -2.70 4.52
CA MET A 182 -13.10 -3.62 3.39
C MET A 182 -14.00 -4.84 3.58
N SER A 183 -14.23 -5.28 4.83
CA SER A 183 -15.18 -6.34 5.15
C SER A 183 -16.64 -5.94 4.92
N LEU A 184 -16.92 -4.63 4.87
CA LEU A 184 -18.26 -4.06 4.64
C LEU A 184 -18.50 -3.69 3.17
N ASP A 185 -17.51 -3.01 2.57
CA ASP A 185 -17.49 -2.68 1.16
C ASP A 185 -16.05 -2.45 0.71
N THR A 186 -15.47 -3.43 0.03
CA THR A 186 -14.06 -3.39 -0.39
C THR A 186 -13.78 -2.21 -1.32
N SER A 187 -14.61 -1.99 -2.36
CA SER A 187 -14.32 -0.97 -3.37
C SER A 187 -14.41 0.42 -2.78
N GLU A 188 -15.47 0.71 -2.01
CA GLU A 188 -15.62 2.01 -1.37
C GLU A 188 -14.59 2.25 -0.27
N ALA A 189 -14.13 1.21 0.43
CA ALA A 189 -13.05 1.34 1.41
C ALA A 189 -11.71 1.73 0.77
N LEU A 190 -11.34 1.07 -0.34
CA LEU A 190 -10.12 1.40 -1.08
C LEU A 190 -10.19 2.82 -1.67
N LYS A 191 -11.36 3.23 -2.18
CA LYS A 191 -11.60 4.59 -2.67
C LYS A 191 -11.50 5.65 -1.57
N SER A 192 -11.86 5.28 -0.35
CA SER A 192 -11.84 6.15 0.84
C SER A 192 -10.48 6.23 1.53
N THR A 193 -9.42 5.77 0.87
CA THR A 193 -8.06 5.73 1.45
C THR A 193 -7.12 6.52 0.56
N SER A 194 -6.22 7.32 1.15
CA SER A 194 -5.07 7.90 0.45
C SER A 194 -3.91 6.92 0.43
N TRP A 195 -3.11 6.92 -0.65
CA TRP A 195 -2.08 5.90 -0.84
C TRP A 195 -0.71 6.47 -1.21
N GLY A 196 0.33 5.90 -0.59
CA GLY A 196 1.72 6.07 -0.96
C GLY A 196 2.29 7.47 -0.72
N ARG A 197 3.39 7.76 -1.40
CA ARG A 197 4.21 8.98 -1.30
C ARG A 197 3.44 10.27 -1.54
N PHE A 198 2.45 10.23 -2.43
CA PHE A 198 1.69 11.41 -2.84
C PHE A 198 0.30 11.48 -2.22
N GLN A 199 -0.05 10.51 -1.37
CA GLN A 199 -1.32 10.44 -0.66
C GLN A 199 -2.55 10.69 -1.57
N ILE A 200 -2.53 10.15 -2.79
CA ILE A 200 -3.66 10.29 -3.71
C ILE A 200 -4.81 9.43 -3.20
N MET A 201 -5.99 10.03 -3.04
CA MET A 201 -7.21 9.32 -2.67
C MET A 201 -7.61 8.29 -3.71
N GLY A 202 -7.98 7.09 -3.28
CA GLY A 202 -8.34 5.98 -4.17
C GLY A 202 -9.55 6.27 -5.06
N PHE A 203 -10.46 7.17 -4.68
CA PHE A 203 -11.55 7.61 -5.56
C PHE A 203 -11.08 8.33 -6.82
N ASN A 204 -9.82 8.81 -6.86
CA ASN A 204 -9.20 9.42 -8.03
C ASN A 204 -8.47 8.39 -8.93
N TYR A 205 -8.71 7.08 -8.77
CA TYR A 205 -8.01 6.05 -9.54
C TYR A 205 -8.07 6.28 -11.06
N SER A 206 -9.20 6.79 -11.56
CA SER A 206 -9.40 7.05 -12.99
C SER A 206 -8.51 8.20 -13.47
N GLU A 207 -8.46 9.30 -12.72
CA GLU A 207 -7.57 10.43 -13.00
C GLU A 207 -6.10 10.06 -12.79
N SER A 208 -5.80 9.09 -11.93
CA SER A 208 -4.46 8.49 -11.82
C SER A 208 -4.10 7.52 -12.96
N GLY A 209 -4.98 7.32 -13.95
CA GLY A 209 -4.71 6.52 -15.13
C GLY A 209 -5.04 5.03 -14.99
N PHE A 210 -5.87 4.65 -14.01
CA PHE A 210 -6.25 3.26 -13.76
C PHE A 210 -7.71 2.99 -14.12
N THR A 211 -8.00 1.75 -14.50
CA THR A 211 -9.36 1.31 -14.86
C THR A 211 -10.21 0.89 -13.66
N SER A 212 -9.58 0.62 -12.51
CA SER A 212 -10.28 0.32 -11.25
C SER A 212 -9.44 0.74 -10.04
N VAL A 213 -10.08 0.85 -8.88
CA VAL A 213 -9.40 1.19 -7.62
C VAL A 213 -8.44 0.07 -7.19
N GLU A 214 -8.78 -1.19 -7.45
CA GLU A 214 -7.92 -2.34 -7.16
C GLU A 214 -6.64 -2.32 -8.00
N ALA A 215 -6.74 -1.94 -9.28
CA ALA A 215 -5.57 -1.77 -10.15
C ALA A 215 -4.67 -0.62 -9.66
N PHE A 216 -5.28 0.48 -9.21
CA PHE A 216 -4.55 1.59 -8.60
C PHE A 216 -3.83 1.15 -7.31
N VAL A 217 -4.53 0.51 -6.37
CA VAL A 217 -3.94 0.04 -5.10
C VAL A 217 -2.82 -0.97 -5.37
N LYS A 218 -3.01 -1.92 -6.29
CA LYS A 218 -1.95 -2.85 -6.69
C LYS A 218 -0.70 -2.13 -7.19
N ALA A 219 -0.85 -1.05 -7.95
CA ALA A 219 0.26 -0.24 -8.39
C ALA A 219 0.96 0.47 -7.22
N MET A 220 0.20 0.97 -6.23
CA MET A 220 0.76 1.60 -5.03
C MET A 220 1.64 0.64 -4.21
N PHE A 221 1.25 -0.64 -4.15
CA PHE A 221 2.05 -1.71 -3.54
C PHE A 221 3.26 -2.15 -4.36
N SER A 222 3.31 -1.85 -5.66
CA SER A 222 4.30 -2.43 -6.56
C SER A 222 5.67 -1.76 -6.44
N SER A 223 5.72 -0.42 -6.46
CA SER A 223 6.96 0.36 -6.29
C SER A 223 6.66 1.85 -6.14
N GLU A 224 7.62 2.60 -5.61
CA GLU A 224 7.50 4.07 -5.59
C GLU A 224 7.44 4.68 -6.98
N ARG A 225 8.12 4.08 -7.97
CA ARG A 225 8.01 4.50 -9.38
C ARG A 225 6.57 4.46 -9.86
N LYS A 226 5.80 3.42 -9.49
CA LYS A 226 4.38 3.34 -9.82
C LYS A 226 3.53 4.37 -9.08
N GLN A 227 3.93 4.76 -7.87
CA GLN A 227 3.31 5.88 -7.16
C GLN A 227 3.59 7.23 -7.84
N LEU A 228 4.81 7.44 -8.35
CA LEU A 228 5.15 8.61 -9.18
C LEU A 228 4.34 8.65 -10.48
N ASP A 229 4.26 7.53 -11.20
CA ASP A 229 3.53 7.47 -12.48
C ASP A 229 2.04 7.81 -12.27
N ALA A 230 1.44 7.34 -11.16
CA ALA A 230 0.07 7.68 -10.77
C ALA A 230 -0.09 9.18 -10.42
N PHE A 231 0.90 9.77 -9.74
CA PHE A 231 0.94 11.20 -9.45
C PHE A 231 1.03 12.05 -10.71
N VAL A 232 1.92 11.72 -11.64
CA VAL A 232 2.04 12.42 -12.92
C VAL A 232 0.73 12.37 -13.69
N SER A 233 0.10 11.19 -13.77
CA SER A 233 -1.18 11.01 -14.45
C SER A 233 -2.28 11.85 -13.79
N PHE A 234 -2.36 11.82 -12.46
CA PHE A 234 -3.33 12.60 -11.70
C PHE A 234 -3.18 14.10 -11.92
N VAL A 235 -1.95 14.62 -11.82
CA VAL A 235 -1.65 16.04 -12.01
C VAL A 235 -2.07 16.49 -13.42
N LYS A 236 -1.69 15.73 -14.46
CA LYS A 236 -2.04 16.04 -15.86
C LYS A 236 -3.54 16.00 -16.10
N ASN A 237 -4.21 14.95 -15.64
CA ASN A 237 -5.64 14.76 -15.89
C ASN A 237 -6.51 15.75 -15.13
N LYS A 238 -6.03 16.28 -14.00
CA LYS A 238 -6.68 17.38 -13.27
C LYS A 238 -6.24 18.77 -13.75
N GLY A 239 -5.29 18.88 -14.68
CA GLY A 239 -4.78 20.16 -15.20
C GLY A 239 -4.04 20.98 -14.14
N LEU A 240 -3.36 20.31 -13.20
CA LEU A 240 -2.65 20.93 -12.08
C LEU A 240 -1.19 21.25 -12.41
N GLU A 241 -0.64 20.68 -13.49
CA GLU A 241 0.74 20.87 -13.91
C GLU A 241 1.09 22.34 -14.12
N LYS A 242 0.15 23.13 -14.67
CA LYS A 242 0.32 24.57 -14.87
C LYS A 242 0.69 25.31 -13.58
N TYR A 243 0.14 24.89 -12.44
CA TYR A 243 0.44 25.51 -11.14
C TYR A 243 1.80 25.07 -10.59
N LEU A 244 2.25 23.85 -10.89
CA LEU A 244 3.62 23.42 -10.58
C LEU A 244 4.65 24.12 -11.46
N ILE A 245 4.30 24.44 -12.71
CA ILE A 245 5.15 25.20 -13.64
C ILE A 245 5.30 26.65 -13.15
N THR A 246 4.19 27.31 -12.81
CA THR A 246 4.17 28.70 -12.36
C THR A 246 4.48 28.86 -10.86
N LEU A 247 4.68 27.76 -10.13
CA LEU A 247 4.87 27.72 -8.68
C LEU A 247 3.71 28.41 -7.91
N ASP A 248 2.49 28.33 -8.43
CA ASP A 248 1.29 28.81 -7.77
C ASP A 248 0.79 27.78 -6.75
N TRP A 249 1.40 27.80 -5.57
CA TRP A 249 1.13 26.83 -4.50
C TRP A 249 -0.29 26.89 -3.96
N ALA A 250 -0.92 28.06 -3.96
CA ALA A 250 -2.29 28.22 -3.50
C ALA A 250 -3.26 27.52 -4.47
N SER A 251 -3.14 27.79 -5.77
CA SER A 251 -3.98 27.13 -6.77
C SER A 251 -3.69 25.63 -6.86
N PHE A 252 -2.42 25.22 -6.76
CA PHE A 252 -2.07 23.80 -6.70
C PHE A 252 -2.69 23.12 -5.47
N ALA A 253 -2.50 23.65 -4.28
CA ALA A 253 -3.04 23.09 -3.03
C ALA A 253 -4.57 23.01 -3.05
N LYS A 254 -5.24 24.04 -3.58
CA LYS A 254 -6.70 24.03 -3.76
C LYS A 254 -7.17 22.89 -4.66
N GLY A 255 -6.47 22.68 -5.78
CA GLY A 255 -6.80 21.62 -6.74
C GLY A 255 -6.44 20.21 -6.27
N TYR A 256 -5.35 20.09 -5.49
CA TYR A 256 -4.81 18.82 -5.02
C TYR A 256 -5.44 18.35 -3.70
N ASN A 257 -5.52 19.23 -2.70
CA ASN A 257 -6.00 18.93 -1.34
C ASN A 257 -7.46 19.38 -1.11
N GLY A 258 -8.04 20.18 -2.01
CA GLY A 258 -9.42 20.65 -1.94
C GLY A 258 -9.59 22.04 -1.31
N SER A 259 -10.84 22.52 -1.21
CA SER A 259 -11.16 23.90 -0.82
C SER A 259 -10.73 24.30 0.59
N GLN A 260 -10.48 23.33 1.47
CA GLN A 260 -10.05 23.56 2.86
C GLN A 260 -8.51 23.62 3.01
N TYR A 261 -7.75 23.68 1.91
CA TYR A 261 -6.29 23.63 1.95
C TYR A 261 -5.66 24.72 2.84
N GLU A 262 -6.24 25.92 2.89
CA GLU A 262 -5.74 27.05 3.68
C GLU A 262 -5.79 26.77 5.19
N GLN A 263 -6.82 26.06 5.66
CA GLN A 263 -6.94 25.71 7.09
C GLN A 263 -5.76 24.85 7.56
N ASN A 264 -5.26 24.00 6.65
CA ASN A 264 -4.12 23.13 6.88
C ASN A 264 -2.79 23.73 6.37
N LYS A 265 -2.82 24.98 5.87
CA LYS A 265 -1.67 25.75 5.37
C LYS A 265 -0.85 24.99 4.31
N TYR A 266 -1.53 24.24 3.43
CA TYR A 266 -0.84 23.41 2.42
C TYR A 266 0.01 24.23 1.46
N ASP A 267 -0.51 25.36 1.00
CA ASP A 267 0.19 26.35 0.20
C ASP A 267 1.52 26.82 0.84
N ILE A 268 1.47 27.20 2.12
CA ILE A 268 2.65 27.65 2.87
C ILE A 268 3.65 26.50 3.05
N LYS A 269 3.17 25.29 3.34
CA LYS A 269 4.01 24.09 3.49
C LYS A 269 4.71 23.74 2.19
N LEU A 270 3.98 23.75 1.06
CA LEU A 270 4.51 23.48 -0.27
C LEU A 270 5.57 24.50 -0.66
N HIS A 271 5.31 25.80 -0.45
CA HIS A 271 6.29 26.85 -0.70
C HIS A 271 7.59 26.62 0.09
N LYS A 272 7.48 26.38 1.41
CA LYS A 272 8.65 26.15 2.27
C LYS A 272 9.42 24.89 1.87
N ALA A 273 8.71 23.81 1.54
CA ALA A 273 9.34 22.58 1.09
C ALA A 273 10.05 22.80 -0.26
N PHE A 274 9.44 23.54 -1.18
CA PHE A 274 10.07 23.92 -2.44
C PHE A 274 11.38 24.68 -2.23
N GLU A 275 11.39 25.73 -1.38
CA GLU A 275 12.61 26.49 -1.08
C GLU A 275 13.73 25.61 -0.50
N LYS A 276 13.39 24.58 0.27
CA LYS A 276 14.36 23.61 0.81
C LYS A 276 15.01 22.75 -0.29
N TYR A 277 14.28 22.43 -1.36
CA TYR A 277 14.79 21.61 -2.46
C TYR A 277 15.38 22.40 -3.62
N ASP A 278 14.94 23.64 -3.87
CA ASP A 278 15.45 24.49 -4.96
C ASP A 278 16.81 25.13 -4.62
N LYS A 279 17.17 25.19 -3.33
CA LYS A 279 18.47 25.69 -2.84
C LYS A 279 19.58 24.64 -2.83
N LYS A 280 19.28 23.39 -3.20
CA LYS A 280 20.23 22.28 -3.27
C LYS A 280 20.64 22.00 -4.71
#